data_AF-A0A8D9CLR4-F1
#
_entry.id   AF-A0A8D9CLR4-F1
#
_cell.length_a   1.000
_cell.length_b   1.000
_cell.length_c   1.000
_cell.angle_alpha   90.00
_cell.angle_beta   90.00
_cell.angle_gamma   90.00
#
_symmetry.space_group_name_H-M   'P 1'
#
loop_
_entity.id
_entity.type
_entity.pdbx_description
1 polymer ?
#
loop_
_entity_poly.entity_id
_entity_poly.type
_entity_poly.pdbx_seq_one_letter_code
_entity_poly.pdbx_strand_id
1 'polypeptide(L)'
;MEALRTDTQHGRCCVCIKKNKICTRKCELAAYFPNEVQGDYEAATKLFGTPKIIRMMKLAPHEQKLFLASSILKEGAAWTDDNIRGGYGKIQILMWEIILHEACLSEIRTKISKEK
;
A
#
# COMPACT_ATOMS: atom_id res chain seq x y z
N MET A 1 9.94 -7.36 -19.98
CA MET A 1 11.17 -7.57 -19.18
C MET A 1 10.82 -8.50 -18.04
N GLU A 2 11.27 -9.75 -18.12
CA GLU A 2 11.05 -10.79 -17.13
C GLU A 2 11.84 -10.49 -15.85
N ALA A 3 11.13 -10.46 -14.72
CA ALA A 3 11.78 -10.45 -13.42
C ALA A 3 12.33 -11.86 -13.15
N LEU A 4 13.62 -12.08 -13.44
CA LEU A 4 14.37 -13.20 -12.91
C LEU A 4 14.32 -13.13 -11.37
N ARG A 5 13.53 -14.00 -10.73
CA ARG A 5 13.64 -14.24 -9.30
C ARG A 5 14.55 -15.44 -9.10
N THR A 6 15.78 -15.15 -8.73
CA THR A 6 16.81 -16.12 -8.32
C THR A 6 16.36 -16.92 -7.11
N ASP A 7 16.79 -18.17 -7.08
CA ASP A 7 16.49 -19.22 -6.11
C ASP A 7 16.91 -18.80 -4.68
N THR A 8 15.99 -18.20 -3.93
CA THR A 8 16.07 -18.10 -2.47
C THR A 8 14.89 -18.83 -1.88
N GLN A 9 15.15 -19.53 -0.78
CA GLN A 9 14.21 -20.23 0.08
C GLN A 9 13.03 -19.31 0.45
N HIS A 10 12.02 -19.22 -0.42
CA HIS A 10 10.92 -18.28 -0.23
C HIS A 10 10.09 -18.75 0.95
N GLY A 11 10.15 -18.00 2.05
CA GLY A 11 9.27 -18.19 3.20
C GLY A 11 7.79 -18.14 2.77
N ARG A 12 6.89 -18.67 3.60
CA ARG A 12 5.45 -18.62 3.29
C ARG A 12 5.02 -17.16 3.13
N CYS A 13 4.27 -16.84 2.08
CA CYS A 13 3.69 -15.52 1.88
C CYS A 13 2.64 -15.20 2.95
N CYS A 14 2.32 -13.93 3.17
CA CYS A 14 1.43 -13.49 4.25
C CYS A 14 0.05 -14.15 4.19
N VAL A 15 -0.48 -14.34 2.97
CA VAL A 15 -1.79 -14.97 2.76
C VAL A 15 -1.77 -16.44 3.20
N CYS A 16 -0.73 -17.17 2.81
CA CYS A 16 -0.57 -18.58 3.17
C CYS A 16 -0.30 -18.76 4.66
N ILE A 17 0.41 -17.84 5.30
CA ILE A 17 0.56 -17.78 6.77
C ILE A 17 -0.81 -17.60 7.41
N LYS A 18 -1.54 -16.55 7.05
CA LYS A 18 -2.84 -16.21 7.64
C LYS A 18 -3.90 -17.30 7.46
N LYS A 19 -3.87 -18.01 6.32
CA LYS A 19 -4.79 -19.13 6.01
C LYS A 19 -4.32 -20.47 6.55
N ASN A 20 -3.16 -20.52 7.21
CA ASN A 20 -2.47 -21.73 7.60
C ASN A 20 -2.35 -22.79 6.47
N LYS A 21 -2.00 -22.34 5.25
CA LYS A 21 -1.79 -23.19 4.07
C LYS A 21 -0.33 -23.29 3.67
N ILE A 22 0.04 -24.38 3.00
CA ILE A 22 1.33 -24.53 2.34
C ILE A 22 1.44 -23.47 1.23
N CYS A 23 2.56 -22.76 1.19
CA CYS A 23 2.88 -21.81 0.13
C CYS A 23 3.72 -22.53 -0.92
N THR A 24 3.17 -22.72 -2.13
CA THR A 24 3.89 -23.39 -3.23
C THR A 24 4.72 -22.37 -4.02
N ARG A 25 5.73 -22.85 -4.76
CA ARG A 25 6.53 -22.01 -5.67
C ARG A 25 5.70 -21.29 -6.75
N LYS A 26 4.49 -21.79 -7.03
CA LYS A 26 3.52 -21.21 -7.98
C LYS A 26 2.47 -20.31 -7.32
N CYS A 27 2.66 -19.91 -6.07
CA CYS A 27 1.69 -19.07 -5.37
C CYS A 27 1.63 -17.67 -6.00
N GLU A 28 0.55 -17.37 -6.70
CA GLU A 28 0.36 -16.06 -7.36
C GLU A 28 0.40 -14.88 -6.39
N LEU A 29 -0.01 -15.09 -5.13
CA LEU A 29 -0.07 -14.05 -4.10
C LEU A 29 1.30 -13.78 -3.45
N ALA A 30 2.27 -14.67 -3.60
CA ALA A 30 3.60 -14.53 -3.03
C ALA A 30 4.37 -13.34 -3.60
N ALA A 31 4.13 -12.99 -4.87
CA ALA A 31 4.76 -11.84 -5.49
C ALA A 31 4.29 -10.49 -4.91
N TYR A 32 3.10 -10.46 -4.30
CA TYR A 32 2.40 -9.24 -3.87
C TYR A 32 2.34 -9.09 -2.34
N PHE A 33 2.34 -10.19 -1.60
CA PHE A 33 2.31 -10.21 -0.14
C PHE A 33 3.44 -11.10 0.41
N PRO A 34 4.71 -10.72 0.18
CA PRO A 34 5.84 -11.49 0.66
C PRO A 34 5.96 -11.34 2.19
N ASN A 35 6.70 -12.23 2.85
CA ASN A 35 6.69 -12.34 4.32
C ASN A 35 7.11 -11.03 5.03
N GLU A 36 7.96 -10.24 4.39
CA GLU A 36 8.53 -8.99 4.93
C GLU A 36 7.46 -7.94 5.24
N VAL A 37 6.29 -8.01 4.60
CA VAL A 37 5.16 -7.08 4.83
C VAL A 37 4.07 -7.67 5.73
N GLN A 38 4.40 -8.69 6.55
CA GLN A 38 3.42 -9.38 7.39
C GLN A 38 2.65 -8.43 8.33
N GLY A 39 3.32 -7.44 8.93
CA GLY A 39 2.67 -6.47 9.82
C GLY A 39 1.60 -5.64 9.09
N ASP A 40 1.95 -5.08 7.93
CA ASP A 40 1.02 -4.33 7.08
C ASP A 40 -0.12 -5.21 6.56
N TYR A 41 0.19 -6.47 6.25
CA TYR A 41 -0.82 -7.43 5.83
C TYR A 41 -1.81 -7.71 6.95
N GLU A 42 -1.36 -7.86 8.19
CA GLU A 42 -2.23 -8.04 9.35
C GLU A 42 -3.14 -6.84 9.57
N ALA A 43 -2.60 -5.62 9.47
CA ALA A 43 -3.38 -4.37 9.49
C ALA A 43 -4.45 -4.37 8.39
N ALA A 44 -4.08 -4.69 7.15
CA ALA A 44 -5.02 -4.80 6.03
C ALA A 44 -6.08 -5.90 6.26
N THR A 45 -5.73 -7.01 6.91
CA THR A 45 -6.71 -8.05 7.22
C THR A 45 -7.74 -7.63 8.27
N LYS A 46 -7.40 -6.72 9.19
CA LYS A 46 -8.36 -6.14 10.14
C LYS A 46 -9.40 -5.29 9.43
N LEU A 47 -8.99 -4.54 8.39
CA LEU A 47 -9.88 -3.67 7.62
C LEU A 47 -10.71 -4.44 6.57
N PHE A 48 -10.05 -5.23 5.71
CA PHE A 48 -10.71 -5.84 4.56
C PHE A 48 -11.08 -7.31 4.79
N GLY A 49 -10.33 -8.01 5.64
CA GLY A 49 -10.37 -9.46 5.73
C GLY A 49 -9.67 -10.17 4.57
N THR A 50 -8.97 -11.26 4.87
CA THR A 50 -8.26 -12.06 3.86
C THR A 50 -9.13 -12.50 2.67
N PRO A 51 -10.39 -12.96 2.85
CA PRO A 51 -11.22 -13.38 1.71
C PRO A 51 -11.46 -12.25 0.69
N LYS A 52 -11.70 -11.01 1.19
CA LYS A 52 -11.93 -9.85 0.33
C LYS A 52 -10.65 -9.46 -0.41
N ILE A 53 -9.51 -9.45 0.27
CA ILE A 53 -8.19 -9.21 -0.35
C ILE A 53 -7.95 -10.19 -1.50
N ILE A 54 -8.13 -11.49 -1.25
CA ILE A 54 -7.97 -12.51 -2.31
C ILE A 54 -8.93 -12.27 -3.47
N ARG A 55 -10.20 -11.93 -3.19
CA ARG A 55 -11.19 -11.64 -4.23
C ARG A 55 -10.78 -10.43 -5.08
N MET A 56 -10.36 -9.33 -4.46
CA MET A 56 -9.90 -8.13 -5.17
C MET A 56 -8.70 -8.44 -6.06
N MET A 57 -7.71 -9.17 -5.55
CA MET A 57 -6.51 -9.57 -6.31
C MET A 57 -6.81 -10.51 -7.49
N LYS A 58 -7.86 -11.34 -7.38
CA LYS A 58 -8.30 -12.20 -8.49
C LYS A 58 -9.00 -11.41 -9.61
N LEU A 59 -9.77 -10.39 -9.23
CA LEU A 59 -10.55 -9.59 -10.18
C LEU A 59 -9.74 -8.48 -10.85
N ALA A 60 -8.64 -8.06 -10.23
CA ALA A 60 -7.79 -7.00 -10.77
C ALA A 60 -7.02 -7.45 -12.04
N PRO A 61 -6.94 -6.58 -13.05
CA PRO A 61 -6.04 -6.79 -14.20
C PRO A 61 -4.60 -7.01 -13.74
N HIS A 62 -3.85 -7.85 -14.45
CA HIS A 62 -2.51 -8.25 -14.05
C HIS A 62 -1.58 -7.05 -13.80
N GLU A 63 -1.64 -6.05 -14.67
CA GLU A 63 -0.88 -4.80 -14.60
C GLU A 63 -1.21 -3.94 -13.38
N GLN A 64 -2.39 -4.12 -12.78
CA GLN A 64 -2.83 -3.34 -11.61
C GLN A 64 -2.59 -4.07 -10.28
N LYS A 65 -2.28 -5.38 -10.30
CA LYS A 65 -2.17 -6.19 -9.07
C LYS A 65 -1.12 -5.66 -8.11
N LEU A 66 0.02 -5.16 -8.61
CA LEU A 66 1.06 -4.60 -7.77
C LEU A 66 0.59 -3.33 -7.05
N PHE A 67 -0.03 -2.41 -7.78
CA PHE A 67 -0.60 -1.19 -7.21
C PHE A 67 -1.72 -1.50 -6.22
N LEU A 68 -2.62 -2.42 -6.58
CA LEU A 68 -3.70 -2.86 -5.70
C LEU A 68 -3.16 -3.43 -4.38
N ALA A 69 -2.16 -4.32 -4.44
CA ALA A 69 -1.55 -4.88 -3.24
C ALA A 69 -0.93 -3.79 -2.36
N SER A 70 -0.17 -2.86 -2.96
CA SER A 70 0.38 -1.72 -2.22
C SER A 70 -0.72 -0.86 -1.58
N SER A 71 -1.82 -0.60 -2.30
CA SER A 71 -2.93 0.20 -1.76
C SER A 71 -3.63 -0.51 -0.60
N ILE A 72 -3.88 -1.82 -0.71
CA ILE A 72 -4.47 -2.61 0.38
C ILE A 72 -3.64 -2.51 1.66
N LEU A 73 -2.31 -2.62 1.55
CA LEU A 73 -1.40 -2.52 2.70
C LEU A 73 -1.42 -1.11 3.30
N LYS A 74 -1.31 -0.07 2.47
CA LYS A 74 -1.34 1.34 2.91
C LYS A 74 -2.65 1.72 3.58
N GLU A 75 -3.79 1.28 3.05
CA GLU A 75 -5.10 1.52 3.64
C GLU A 75 -5.24 0.80 4.99
N GLY A 76 -4.73 -0.43 5.09
CA GLY A 76 -4.68 -1.16 6.36
C GLY A 76 -3.86 -0.44 7.43
N ALA A 77 -2.69 0.07 7.06
CA ALA A 77 -1.83 0.85 7.94
C ALA A 77 -2.52 2.16 8.36
N ALA A 78 -3.08 2.93 7.42
CA ALA A 78 -3.77 4.18 7.71
C ALA A 78 -4.98 3.97 8.65
N TRP A 79 -5.72 2.88 8.48
CA TRP A 79 -6.82 2.51 9.38
C TRP A 79 -6.34 2.10 10.78
N THR A 80 -5.15 1.52 10.89
CA THR A 80 -4.56 1.17 12.19
C THR A 80 -4.12 2.42 12.95
N ASP A 81 -3.60 3.43 12.24
CA ASP A 81 -3.23 4.73 12.80
C ASP A 81 -4.46 5.55 13.24
N ASP A 82 -5.49 5.61 12.39
CA ASP A 82 -6.72 6.36 12.62
C ASP A 82 -7.91 5.54 12.11
N ASN A 83 -8.62 4.88 13.01
CA ASN A 83 -9.78 4.04 12.67
C ASN A 83 -11.07 4.85 12.41
N ILE A 84 -11.04 6.18 12.53
CA ILE A 84 -12.16 7.06 12.25
C ILE A 84 -12.05 7.55 10.80
N ARG A 85 -10.88 8.08 10.42
CA ARG A 85 -10.67 8.68 9.09
C ARG A 85 -9.82 7.84 8.15
N GLY A 86 -9.00 6.92 8.65
CA GLY A 86 -8.17 6.02 7.86
C GLY A 86 -7.36 6.73 6.77
N GLY A 87 -7.29 6.10 5.58
CA GLY A 87 -6.63 6.66 4.41
C GLY A 87 -7.20 8.02 3.98
N TYR A 88 -8.51 8.24 4.15
CA TYR A 88 -9.13 9.52 3.84
C TYR A 88 -8.56 10.66 4.72
N GLY A 89 -8.37 10.42 6.02
CA GLY A 89 -7.74 11.38 6.91
C GLY A 89 -6.32 11.76 6.47
N LYS A 90 -5.52 10.77 6.04
CA LYS A 90 -4.17 11.01 5.50
C LYS A 90 -4.22 11.87 4.23
N ILE A 91 -5.16 11.60 3.32
CA ILE A 91 -5.35 12.39 2.10
C ILE A 91 -5.71 13.84 2.44
N GLN A 92 -6.63 14.06 3.38
CA GLN A 92 -7.01 15.41 3.80
C GLN A 92 -5.82 16.19 4.35
N ILE A 93 -5.00 15.57 5.20
CA ILE A 93 -3.79 16.21 5.76
C ILE A 93 -2.83 16.61 4.63
N LEU A 94 -2.53 15.69 3.70
CA LEU A 94 -1.64 15.97 2.58
C LEU A 94 -2.17 17.09 1.67
N MET A 95 -3.49 17.12 1.43
CA MET A 95 -4.11 18.20 0.65
C MET A 95 -3.95 19.55 1.33
N TRP A 96 -4.15 19.63 2.65
CA TRP A 96 -3.94 20.86 3.41
C TRP A 96 -2.48 21.31 3.39
N GLU A 97 -1.55 20.37 3.53
CA GLU A 97 -0.12 20.66 3.43
C GLU A 97 0.23 21.22 2.05
N ILE A 98 -0.22 20.59 0.96
CA ILE A 98 0.03 21.09 -0.40
C ILE A 98 -0.47 22.53 -0.55
N ILE A 99 -1.71 22.82 -0.17
CA ILE A 99 -2.31 24.16 -0.25
C ILE A 99 -1.48 25.18 0.52
N LEU A 100 -1.08 24.85 1.76
CA LEU A 100 -0.29 25.74 2.60
C LEU A 100 1.09 26.04 1.99
N HIS A 101 1.77 25.01 1.49
CA HIS A 101 3.09 25.16 0.88
C HIS A 101 3.01 25.95 -0.43
N GLU A 102 1.99 25.72 -1.26
CA GLU A 102 1.77 26.49 -2.48
C GLU A 102 1.53 27.98 -2.18
N ALA A 103 0.73 28.29 -1.14
CA ALA A 103 0.50 29.67 -0.70
C ALA A 103 1.80 30.34 -0.24
N CYS A 104 2.60 29.66 0.60
CA CYS A 104 3.89 30.15 1.09
C CYS A 104 4.88 30.40 -0.07
N LEU A 105 5.00 29.44 -0.99
CA LEU A 105 5.86 29.56 -2.17
C LEU A 105 5.42 30.72 -3.06
N SER A 106 4.12 30.93 -3.25
CA SER A 106 3.58 32.05 -4.00
C SER A 106 4.00 33.38 -3.37
N GLU A 107 3.79 33.53 -2.06
CA GLU A 107 4.17 34.74 -1.34
C GLU A 107 5.67 35.04 -1.45
N ILE A 108 6.53 34.06 -1.21
CA ILE A 108 7.99 34.22 -1.32
C ILE A 108 8.39 34.61 -2.74
N ARG A 109 7.83 33.96 -3.77
CA ARG A 109 8.10 34.32 -5.18
C ARG A 109 7.70 35.76 -5.48
N THR A 110 6.57 36.23 -4.95
CA THR A 110 6.16 37.63 -5.14
C THR A 110 7.11 38.61 -4.45
N LYS A 111 7.63 38.29 -3.26
CA LYS A 111 8.60 39.13 -2.55
C LYS A 111 9.91 39.23 -3.33
N ILE A 112 10.45 38.09 -3.79
CA ILE A 112 11.65 38.03 -4.62
C ILE A 112 11.49 38.86 -5.91
N SER A 113 10.31 38.82 -6.54
CA SER A 113 10.05 39.59 -7.76
C SER A 113 9.93 41.11 -7.53
N LYS A 114 9.67 41.56 -6.29
CA LYS A 114 9.57 42.99 -5.95
C LYS A 114 10.92 43.58 -5.53
N GLU A 115 11.87 42.75 -5.13
CA GLU A 115 13.23 43.13 -4.74
C GLU A 115 14.22 43.12 -5.92
N LYS A 116 13.81 42.59 -7.08
CA LYS A 116 14.53 42.69 -8.36
C LYS A 116 14.02 43.85 -9.19
#